data_AF-X1R7D1-F1
#
_entry.id   AF-X1R7D1-F1
#
_cell.length_a   1.000
_cell.length_b   1.000
_cell.length_c   1.000
_cell.angle_alpha   90.00
_cell.angle_beta   90.00
_cell.angle_gamma   90.00
#
_symmetry.space_group_name_H-M   'P 1'
#
loop_
_entity.id
_entity.type
_entity.pdbx_description
1 polymer ?
#
loop_
_entity_poly.entity_id
_entity_poly.type
_entity_poly.pdbx_seq_one_letter_code
_entity_poly.pdbx_strand_id
1 'polypeptide(L)'
;EHFILGSEDFAQPPEVPMFVRIDRFNDSSIDIMVYCFTKTTVWGEWLEIKEKLAYRIKEIVEEAGTAFAFPSQSVYVETVPTDQAEVFVPPSAKSN
;
A
#
# COMPACT_ATOMS: atom_id res chain seq x y z
N GLU A 1 3.40 15.53 8.19
CA GLU A 1 3.89 15.86 9.54
C GLU A 1 2.89 16.68 10.37
N HIS A 2 2.16 17.65 9.78
CA HIS A 2 1.25 18.56 10.52
C HIS A 2 0.29 17.88 11.52
N PHE A 3 -0.33 16.76 11.16
CA PHE A 3 -1.24 16.04 12.06
C PHE A 3 -0.57 15.58 13.37
N ILE A 4 0.66 15.05 13.28
CA ILE A 4 1.40 14.53 14.44
C ILE A 4 1.92 15.69 15.30
N LEU A 5 2.43 16.75 14.65
CA LEU A 5 2.92 17.95 15.34
C LEU A 5 1.81 18.75 16.04
N GLY A 6 0.58 18.68 15.53
CA GLY A 6 -0.59 19.36 16.09
C GLY A 6 -1.37 18.56 17.13
N SER A 7 -1.01 17.29 17.38
CA SER A 7 -1.72 16.42 18.32
C SER A 7 -1.02 16.38 19.69
N GLU A 8 -1.83 16.41 20.75
CA GLU A 8 -1.34 16.27 22.12
C GLU A 8 -0.97 14.83 22.50
N ASP A 9 -1.37 13.84 21.69
CA ASP A 9 -1.14 12.42 21.93
C ASP A 9 0.32 12.01 21.70
N PHE A 10 1.05 12.78 20.88
CA PHE A 10 2.42 12.50 20.48
C PHE A 10 3.43 13.36 21.23
N ALA A 11 4.55 12.74 21.63
CA ALA A 11 5.70 13.45 22.17
C ALA A 11 6.39 14.22 21.04
N GLN A 12 6.87 15.42 21.36
CA GLN A 12 7.26 16.41 20.35
C GLN A 12 8.77 16.65 20.34
N PRO A 13 9.38 16.96 19.18
CA PRO A 13 10.74 17.44 19.13
C PRO A 13 10.93 18.75 19.94
N PRO A 14 12.09 18.97 20.57
CA PRO A 14 13.31 18.16 20.51
C PRO A 14 13.37 17.03 21.55
N GLU A 15 12.34 16.84 22.38
CA GLU A 15 12.34 15.82 23.44
C GLU A 15 12.52 14.41 22.87
N VAL A 16 11.82 14.11 21.78
CA VAL A 16 11.98 12.88 21.01
C VAL A 16 12.07 13.20 19.51
N PRO A 17 12.83 12.39 18.74
CA PRO A 17 12.87 12.54 17.29
C PRO A 17 11.52 12.20 16.64
N MET A 18 11.16 12.97 15.62
CA MET A 18 10.01 12.73 14.75
C MET A 18 10.46 12.86 13.29
N PHE A 19 10.12 11.88 12.46
CA PHE A 19 10.47 11.89 11.03
C PHE A 19 9.33 11.34 10.17
N VAL A 20 9.05 11.98 9.04
CA VAL A 20 8.33 11.38 7.92
C VAL A 20 9.21 11.47 6.67
N ARG A 21 9.60 10.33 6.11
CA ARG A 21 10.57 10.25 5.01
C ARG A 21 10.21 9.14 4.03
N ILE A 22 10.62 9.29 2.76
CA ILE A 22 10.68 8.16 1.83
C ILE A 22 11.76 7.22 2.36
N ASP A 23 11.39 5.96 2.59
CA ASP A 23 12.28 4.92 3.11
C ASP A 23 12.88 4.10 1.96
N ARG A 24 12.04 3.63 1.05
CA ARG A 24 12.45 2.75 -0.05
C ARG A 24 11.58 2.92 -1.29
N PHE A 25 12.20 2.80 -2.45
CA PHE A 25 11.51 2.46 -3.70
C PHE A 25 11.50 0.94 -3.83
N ASN A 26 10.33 0.34 -3.70
CA ASN A 26 10.13 -1.11 -3.66
C ASN A 26 9.58 -1.60 -5.01
N ASP A 27 9.50 -2.91 -5.22
CA ASP A 27 9.18 -3.51 -6.52
C ASP A 27 7.85 -3.01 -7.12
N SER A 28 6.86 -2.73 -6.26
CA SER A 28 5.55 -2.23 -6.65
C SER A 28 5.01 -1.13 -5.74
N SER A 29 5.85 -0.48 -4.93
CA SER A 29 5.43 0.57 -3.99
C SER A 29 6.53 1.61 -3.74
N ILE A 30 6.12 2.78 -3.25
CA ILE A 30 7.04 3.74 -2.62
C ILE A 30 6.71 3.72 -1.13
N ASP A 31 7.65 3.23 -0.33
CA ASP A 31 7.48 3.05 1.10
C ASP A 31 7.85 4.34 1.82
N ILE A 32 6.95 4.81 2.70
CA ILE A 32 7.13 6.02 3.51
C ILE A 32 7.25 5.58 4.97
N MET A 33 8.36 5.94 5.62
CA MET A 33 8.55 5.76 7.05
C MET A 33 7.89 6.90 7.81
N VAL A 34 7.06 6.55 8.80
CA VAL A 34 6.54 7.47 9.82
C VAL A 34 7.13 7.04 11.16
N TYR A 35 7.94 7.90 11.75
CA TYR A 35 8.63 7.66 13.02
C TYR A 35 8.23 8.72 14.04
N CYS A 36 7.53 8.30 15.10
CA CYS A 36 7.02 9.16 16.17
C CYS A 36 6.76 8.35 17.45
N PHE A 37 6.64 9.03 18.58
CA PHE A 37 6.34 8.42 19.87
C PHE A 37 5.06 9.01 20.46
N THR A 38 4.27 8.19 21.16
CA THR A 38 3.15 8.67 21.98
C THR A 38 3.66 9.16 23.34
N LYS A 39 2.92 10.07 23.98
CA LYS A 39 3.21 10.46 25.38
C LYS A 39 2.82 9.37 26.38
N THR A 40 1.76 8.63 26.08
CA THR A 40 1.30 7.52 26.93
C THR A 40 2.17 6.28 26.72
N THR A 41 2.34 5.53 27.80
CA THR A 41 2.92 4.17 27.81
C THR A 41 1.86 3.11 28.12
N VAL A 42 0.60 3.51 28.27
CA VAL A 42 -0.53 2.59 28.48
C VAL A 42 -0.86 1.91 27.15
N TRP A 43 -0.75 0.59 27.11
CA TRP A 43 -0.85 -0.16 25.86
C TRP A 43 -2.19 0.02 25.13
N GLY A 44 -3.31 0.07 25.87
CA GLY A 44 -4.64 0.27 25.30
C GLY A 44 -4.78 1.63 24.61
N GLU A 45 -4.37 2.71 25.28
CA GLU A 45 -4.38 4.06 24.72
C GLU A 45 -3.43 4.18 23.53
N TRP A 46 -2.25 3.56 23.62
CA TRP A 46 -1.29 3.51 22.52
C TRP A 46 -1.88 2.84 21.26
N LEU A 47 -2.59 1.72 21.42
CA LEU A 47 -3.26 1.04 20.31
C LEU A 47 -4.31 1.94 19.66
N GLU A 48 -5.10 2.65 20.46
CA GLU A 48 -6.13 3.58 19.96
C GLU A 48 -5.51 4.76 19.19
N ILE A 49 -4.45 5.38 19.73
CA ILE A 49 -3.73 6.47 19.07
C ILE A 49 -3.10 5.98 17.75
N LYS A 50 -2.52 4.79 17.76
CA LYS A 50 -1.93 4.16 16.56
C LYS A 50 -2.99 3.91 15.48
N GLU A 51 -4.17 3.42 15.86
CA GLU A 51 -5.27 3.21 14.93
C GLU A 51 -5.77 4.54 14.33
N LYS A 52 -5.98 5.57 15.17
CA LYS A 52 -6.34 6.92 14.71
C LYS A 52 -5.33 7.49 13.72
N LEU A 53 -4.04 7.31 13.98
CA LEU A 53 -2.98 7.72 13.05
C LEU A 53 -3.09 6.98 11.72
N ALA A 54 -3.32 5.66 11.73
CA ALA A 54 -3.47 4.87 10.52
C ALA A 54 -4.68 5.32 9.68
N TYR A 55 -5.83 5.60 10.31
CA TYR A 55 -6.99 6.16 9.61
C TYR A 55 -6.70 7.52 9.01
N ARG A 56 -6.04 8.43 9.75
CA ARG A 56 -5.69 9.73 9.19
C ARG A 56 -4.72 9.63 8.03
N ILE A 57 -3.74 8.72 8.08
CA ILE A 57 -2.84 8.47 6.95
C ILE A 57 -3.63 7.99 5.73
N LYS A 58 -4.57 7.06 5.92
CA LYS A 58 -5.44 6.58 4.83
C LYS A 58 -6.24 7.73 4.20
N GLU A 59 -6.89 8.55 5.02
CA GLU A 59 -7.64 9.71 4.53
C GLU A 59 -6.76 10.68 3.73
N ILE A 60 -5.56 11.00 4.23
CA ILE A 60 -4.62 11.89 3.53
C ILE A 60 -4.23 11.32 2.15
N VAL A 61 -3.98 10.01 2.08
CA VAL A 61 -3.63 9.32 0.82
C VAL A 61 -4.78 9.42 -0.18
N GLU A 62 -6.02 9.18 0.28
CA GLU A 62 -7.23 9.27 -0.54
C GLU A 62 -7.53 10.72 -0.98
N GLU A 63 -7.43 11.70 -0.07
CA GLU A 63 -7.60 13.14 -0.33
C GLU A 63 -6.59 13.65 -1.37
N ALA A 64 -5.38 13.10 -1.40
CA ALA A 64 -4.36 13.43 -2.39
C ALA A 64 -4.62 12.83 -3.78
N GLY A 65 -5.71 12.07 -3.97
CA GLY A 65 -6.02 11.37 -5.22
C GLY A 65 -5.11 10.17 -5.49
N THR A 66 -4.49 9.64 -4.44
CA THR A 66 -3.60 8.47 -4.50
C THR A 66 -4.22 7.28 -3.76
N ALA A 67 -3.58 6.12 -3.84
CA ALA A 67 -4.04 4.91 -3.17
C ALA A 67 -2.86 4.12 -2.62
N PHE A 68 -3.13 3.23 -1.66
CA PHE A 68 -2.15 2.25 -1.22
C PHE A 68 -1.80 1.29 -2.36
N ALA A 69 -0.52 0.97 -2.44
CA ALA A 69 0.01 0.08 -3.46
C ALA A 69 -0.39 -1.37 -3.18
N PHE A 70 -1.01 -2.01 -4.16
CA PHE A 70 -1.09 -3.46 -4.25
C PHE A 70 0.09 -3.99 -5.07
N PRO A 71 0.50 -5.25 -4.91
CA PRO A 71 1.47 -5.88 -5.80
C PRO A 71 1.05 -5.71 -7.26
N SER A 72 1.97 -5.25 -8.10
CA SER A 72 1.73 -5.00 -9.52
C SER A 72 2.77 -5.71 -10.37
N GLN A 73 2.37 -6.11 -11.57
CA GLN A 73 3.23 -6.79 -12.54
C GLN A 73 2.89 -6.31 -13.95
N SER A 74 3.91 -6.16 -14.79
CA SER A 74 3.73 -5.95 -16.22
C SER A 74 3.72 -7.31 -16.94
N VAL A 75 2.61 -7.62 -17.62
CA VAL A 75 2.46 -8.86 -18.39
C VAL A 75 2.67 -8.55 -19.87
N TYR A 76 3.66 -9.20 -20.49
CA TYR A 76 3.86 -9.14 -21.93
C TYR A 76 3.04 -10.22 -22.61
N VAL A 77 2.09 -9.84 -23.47
CA VAL A 77 1.17 -10.76 -24.16
C VAL A 77 1.53 -10.79 -25.65
N GLU A 78 2.08 -11.91 -26.11
CA GLU A 78 2.51 -12.08 -27.51
C GLU A 78 1.33 -12.31 -28.47
N THR A 79 0.33 -13.07 -28.03
CA THR A 79 -0.90 -13.33 -28.79
C THR A 79 -2.10 -13.26 -27.86
N VAL A 80 -2.98 -12.29 -28.09
CA VAL A 80 -4.31 -12.30 -27.48
C VAL A 80 -5.14 -13.33 -28.24
N PRO A 81 -5.76 -14.32 -27.57
CA PRO A 81 -6.67 -15.24 -28.25
C PRO A 81 -7.76 -14.42 -28.93
N THR A 82 -7.78 -14.40 -30.26
CA THR A 82 -8.93 -13.91 -31.01
C THR A 82 -10.10 -14.81 -30.64
N ASP A 83 -11.30 -14.25 -30.45
CA ASP A 83 -12.55 -14.94 -30.06
C ASP A 83 -13.07 -15.93 -31.14
N GLN A 84 -12.17 -16.47 -31.96
CA GLN A 84 -12.45 -17.50 -32.95
C GLN A 84 -12.35 -18.86 -32.25
N ALA A 85 -13.49 -19.52 -32.10
CA ALA A 85 -13.54 -20.92 -31.70
C ALA A 85 -12.60 -21.74 -32.59
N GLU A 86 -11.61 -22.41 -31.99
CA GLU A 86 -10.76 -23.32 -32.73
C GLU A 86 -11.62 -24.41 -33.37
N VAL A 87 -11.53 -24.55 -34.69
CA VAL A 87 -12.23 -25.62 -35.41
C VAL A 87 -11.56 -26.93 -35.04
N PHE A 88 -12.19 -27.70 -34.14
CA PHE A 88 -11.76 -29.05 -33.84
C PHE A 88 -11.93 -29.93 -35.08
N VAL A 89 -10.81 -30.31 -35.71
CA VAL A 89 -10.80 -31.30 -36.79
C VAL A 89 -10.48 -32.67 -36.15
N PRO A 90 -11.47 -33.58 -36.00
CA PRO A 90 -11.19 -34.91 -35.49
C PRO A 90 -10.21 -35.64 -36.42
N PRO A 91 -9.27 -36.43 -35.87
CA PRO A 91 -8.32 -37.18 -36.69
C PRO A 91 -9.10 -38.12 -37.62
N SER A 92 -8.85 -38.01 -38.92
CA SER A 92 -9.46 -38.88 -39.92
C SER A 92 -9.15 -40.32 -39.57
N ALA A 93 -10.20 -41.11 -39.32
CA ALA A 93 -10.07 -42.55 -39.12
C ALA A 93 -9.30 -43.12 -40.31
N LYS A 94 -8.12 -43.70 -40.04
CA LYS A 94 -7.35 -44.42 -41.06
C LYS A 94 -8.27 -45.50 -41.63
N SER A 95 -8.56 -45.45 -42.94
CA SER A 95 -9.22 -46.57 -43.59
C SER A 95 -8.21 -47.72 -43.63
N ASN A 96 -8.61 -48.87 -43.08
CA ASN A 96 -7.88 -50.14 -43.25
C ASN A 96 -7.77 -50.52 -44.73
#